data_AF-X1HJB2-F1
#
_entry.id   AF-X1HJB2-F1
#
_cell.length_a   1.000
_cell.length_b   1.000
_cell.length_c   1.000
_cell.angle_alpha   90.00
_cell.angle_beta   90.00
_cell.angle_gamma   90.00
#
_symmetry.space_group_name_H-M   'P 1'
#
loop_
_entity.id
_entity.type
_entity.pdbx_description
1 polymer ?
#
loop_
_entity_poly.entity_id
_entity_poly.type
_entity_poly.pdbx_seq_one_letter_code
_entity_poly.pdbx_strand_id
1 'polypeptide(L)'
;MRKLRICAVIANNDPKTVKKVEPLVDLFEVRIDLIGDGWQESAKQLKKPWIACNRSADEGGGWEGNEARRIEKLLQAIELGADIVDIELGSRVYLV
;
A
#
# COMPACT_ATOMS: atom_id res chain seq x y z
N MET A 1 -15.71 20.39 -13.52
CA MET A 1 -14.29 19.96 -13.46
C MET A 1 -14.13 18.92 -12.36
N ARG A 2 -13.52 17.77 -12.65
CA ARG A 2 -13.27 16.76 -11.61
C ARG A 2 -12.16 17.27 -10.69
N LYS A 3 -12.43 17.38 -9.38
CA LYS A 3 -11.42 17.73 -8.37
C LYS A 3 -10.27 16.72 -8.48
N LEU A 4 -9.03 17.21 -8.63
CA LEU A 4 -7.84 16.37 -8.54
C LEU A 4 -7.71 15.83 -7.11
N ARG A 5 -7.32 14.56 -6.96
CA ARG A 5 -7.09 13.94 -5.66
C ARG A 5 -5.62 13.94 -5.32
N ILE A 6 -5.29 14.21 -4.06
CA ILE A 6 -3.93 14.18 -3.53
C ILE A 6 -3.73 12.85 -2.78
N CYS A 7 -2.71 12.08 -3.18
CA CYS A 7 -2.29 10.86 -2.50
C CYS A 7 -0.97 11.09 -1.76
N ALA A 8 -0.90 10.76 -0.47
CA ALA A 8 0.37 10.72 0.26
C ALA A 8 0.87 9.28 0.43
N VAL A 9 2.18 9.11 0.27
CA VAL A 9 2.86 7.82 0.40
C VAL A 9 3.30 7.61 1.85
N ILE A 10 3.00 6.43 2.38
CA ILE A 10 3.49 5.92 3.65
C ILE A 10 4.54 4.86 3.32
N ALA A 11 5.82 5.19 3.52
CA ALA A 11 6.97 4.33 3.23
C ALA A 11 7.68 3.80 4.50
N ASN A 12 7.23 4.24 5.67
CA ASN A 12 7.71 3.78 6.97
C ASN A 12 6.58 3.93 8.01
N ASN A 13 6.77 3.31 9.18
CA ASN A 13 5.81 3.43 10.27
C ASN A 13 6.05 4.72 11.08
N ASP A 14 5.46 5.84 10.63
CA ASP A 14 5.44 7.12 11.36
C ASP A 14 4.01 7.68 11.52
N PRO A 15 3.25 7.20 12.53
CA PRO A 15 1.88 7.64 12.80
C PRO A 15 1.75 9.16 13.02
N LYS A 16 2.80 9.80 13.57
CA LYS A 16 2.78 11.24 13.86
C LYS A 16 2.78 12.04 12.57
N THR A 17 3.61 11.64 11.60
CA THR A 17 3.67 12.28 10.28
C THR A 17 2.40 12.02 9.48
N VAL A 18 1.87 10.80 9.50
CA VAL A 18 0.58 10.46 8.86
C VAL A 18 -0.55 11.37 9.37
N LYS A 19 -0.68 11.53 10.71
CA LYS A 19 -1.71 12.39 11.30
C LYS A 19 -1.56 13.87 10.93
N LYS A 20 -0.31 14.36 10.80
CA LYS A 20 -0.05 15.75 10.40
C LYS A 20 -0.47 16.04 8.96
N VAL A 21 -0.24 15.09 8.04
CA VAL A 21 -0.56 15.27 6.62
C VAL A 21 -2.00 14.91 6.28
N GLU A 22 -2.68 14.13 7.12
CA GLU A 22 -4.05 13.65 6.92
C GLU A 22 -5.03 14.74 6.42
N PRO A 23 -5.10 15.96 6.98
CA PRO A 23 -6.03 16.99 6.49
C PRO A 23 -5.81 17.45 5.04
N LEU A 24 -4.61 17.23 4.49
CA LEU A 24 -4.18 17.76 3.19
C LEU A 24 -4.37 16.78 2.02
N VAL A 25 -4.72 15.53 2.30
CA VAL A 25 -4.74 14.44 1.30
C VAL A 25 -6.14 13.85 1.16
N ASP A 26 -6.45 13.31 -0.01
CA ASP A 26 -7.73 12.62 -0.24
C ASP A 26 -7.61 11.11 0.02
N LEU A 27 -6.40 10.54 -0.07
CA LEU A 27 -6.10 9.13 0.16
C LEU A 27 -4.62 8.91 0.51
N PHE A 28 -4.31 7.71 0.97
CA PHE A 28 -2.94 7.26 1.22
C PHE A 28 -2.52 6.12 0.28
N GLU A 29 -1.22 5.98 0.03
CA GLU A 29 -0.61 4.77 -0.52
C GLU A 29 0.28 4.15 0.56
N VAL A 30 0.00 2.90 0.94
CA VAL A 30 0.82 2.14 1.89
C VAL A 30 1.80 1.30 1.09
N ARG A 31 3.09 1.63 1.17
CA ARG A 31 4.19 0.91 0.53
C ARG A 31 4.65 -0.25 1.39
N ILE A 32 3.95 -1.38 1.27
CA ILE A 32 4.21 -2.63 2.00
C ILE A 32 5.66 -3.08 1.80
N ASP A 33 6.16 -2.94 0.57
CA ASP A 33 7.52 -3.32 0.18
C ASP A 33 8.60 -2.51 0.91
N LEU A 34 8.30 -1.27 1.34
CA LEU A 34 9.24 -0.41 2.06
C LEU A 34 9.09 -0.49 3.58
N ILE A 35 7.86 -0.67 4.08
CA ILE A 35 7.59 -0.75 5.51
C ILE A 35 8.03 -2.12 6.09
N GLY A 36 7.90 -3.20 5.30
CA GLY A 36 8.18 -4.56 5.76
C GLY A 36 7.11 -5.08 6.73
N ASP A 37 7.49 -5.97 7.65
CA ASP A 37 6.55 -6.75 8.48
C ASP A 37 5.69 -5.97 9.50
N GLY A 38 5.77 -4.64 9.53
CA GLY A 38 4.94 -3.74 10.36
C GLY A 38 3.94 -2.87 9.58
N TRP A 39 3.64 -3.23 8.33
CA TRP A 39 2.79 -2.42 7.47
C TRP A 39 1.32 -2.44 7.92
N GLN A 40 0.86 -3.54 8.53
CA GLN A 40 -0.53 -3.69 8.98
C GLN A 40 -0.88 -2.72 10.10
N GLU A 41 0.04 -2.44 11.02
CA GLU A 41 -0.14 -1.41 12.06
C GLU A 41 -0.30 -0.03 11.43
N SER A 42 0.47 0.25 10.37
CA SER A 42 0.41 1.51 9.63
C SER A 42 -0.92 1.67 8.89
N ALA A 43 -1.48 0.58 8.35
CA ALA A 43 -2.76 0.58 7.64
C ALA A 43 -3.97 0.72 8.60
N LYS A 44 -3.99 -0.01 9.72
CA LYS A 44 -5.13 -0.05 10.67
C LYS A 44 -5.48 1.30 11.31
N GLN A 45 -4.54 2.25 11.33
CA GLN A 45 -4.74 3.59 11.89
C GLN A 45 -5.30 4.60 10.88
N LEU A 46 -5.38 4.25 9.59
CA LEU A 46 -5.82 5.16 8.53
C LEU A 46 -7.34 5.38 8.61
N LYS A 47 -7.75 6.64 8.51
CA LYS A 47 -9.17 7.05 8.51
C LYS A 47 -9.65 7.56 7.15
N LYS A 48 -8.76 7.54 6.16
CA LYS A 48 -9.02 7.92 4.78
C LYS A 48 -8.85 6.70 3.88
N PRO A 49 -9.46 6.71 2.68
CA PRO A 49 -9.24 5.66 1.71
C PRO A 49 -7.76 5.43 1.46
N TRP A 50 -7.38 4.19 1.18
CA TRP A 50 -5.97 3.86 0.97
C TRP A 50 -5.74 2.81 -0.12
N ILE A 51 -4.58 2.95 -0.75
CA ILE A 51 -4.04 2.08 -1.78
C ILE A 51 -3.02 1.16 -1.12
N ALA A 52 -3.18 -0.14 -1.30
CA ALA A 52 -2.13 -1.10 -0.97
C ALA A 52 -1.18 -1.25 -2.16
N CYS A 53 0.12 -1.01 -1.94
CA CYS A 53 1.15 -1.19 -2.94
C CYS A 53 2.26 -2.07 -2.37
N ASN A 54 2.58 -3.17 -3.06
CA ASN A 54 3.70 -4.05 -2.75
C ASN A 54 4.53 -4.25 -4.02
N ARG A 55 5.37 -3.25 -4.30
CA ARG A 55 6.09 -3.16 -5.58
C ARG A 55 7.32 -4.06 -5.58
N SER A 56 7.45 -4.88 -6.62
CA SER A 56 8.57 -5.78 -6.88
C SER A 56 9.85 -5.01 -7.15
N ALA A 57 11.00 -5.63 -6.87
CA ALA A 57 12.31 -5.07 -7.24
C ALA A 57 12.45 -4.86 -8.76
N ASP A 58 11.82 -5.71 -9.58
CA ASP A 58 11.85 -5.61 -11.04
C ASP A 58 11.14 -4.35 -11.57
N GLU A 59 10.13 -3.84 -10.85
CA GLU A 59 9.47 -2.56 -11.12
C GLU A 59 9.98 -1.40 -10.23
N GLY A 60 11.15 -1.57 -9.60
CA GLY A 60 11.82 -0.53 -8.81
C GLY A 60 11.27 -0.33 -7.39
N GLY A 61 10.57 -1.33 -6.85
CA GLY A 61 10.13 -1.41 -5.46
C GLY A 61 11.14 -2.10 -4.54
N GLY A 62 10.75 -2.27 -3.27
CA GLY A 62 11.56 -2.91 -2.22
C GLY A 62 11.27 -4.39 -2.00
N TRP A 63 10.34 -5.00 -2.74
CA TRP A 63 9.97 -6.40 -2.51
C TRP A 63 10.94 -7.33 -3.23
N GLU A 64 11.73 -8.06 -2.44
CA GLU A 64 12.72 -9.06 -2.91
C GLU A 64 12.26 -10.51 -2.68
N GLY A 65 11.04 -10.71 -2.17
CA GLY A 65 10.46 -12.04 -1.96
C GLY A 65 9.90 -12.66 -3.26
N ASN A 66 9.35 -13.87 -3.16
CA ASN A 66 8.67 -14.48 -4.31
C ASN A 66 7.31 -13.81 -4.61
N GLU A 67 6.86 -13.97 -5.85
CA GLU A 67 5.63 -13.37 -6.36
C GLU A 67 4.37 -13.82 -5.58
N ALA A 68 4.25 -15.11 -5.26
CA ALA A 68 3.08 -15.63 -4.55
C ALA A 68 2.90 -14.94 -3.17
N ARG A 69 4.01 -14.75 -2.44
CA ARG A 69 4.00 -14.01 -1.16
C ARG A 69 3.72 -12.53 -1.35
N ARG A 70 4.15 -11.93 -2.47
CA ARG A 70 3.83 -10.54 -2.81
C ARG A 70 2.32 -10.36 -2.93
N ILE A 71 1.68 -11.27 -3.69
CA ILE A 71 0.23 -11.32 -3.89
C ILE A 71 -0.51 -11.61 -2.57
N GLU A 72 -0.04 -12.54 -1.74
CA GLU A 72 -0.65 -12.78 -0.42
C GLU A 72 -0.71 -11.51 0.44
N LYS A 73 0.34 -10.68 0.45
CA LYS A 73 0.33 -9.42 1.21
C LYS A 73 -0.71 -8.43 0.65
N LEU A 74 -0.89 -8.40 -0.67
CA LEU A 74 -1.93 -7.57 -1.30
C LEU A 74 -3.34 -8.08 -0.98
N LEU A 75 -3.55 -9.40 -0.96
CA LEU A 75 -4.82 -10.00 -0.53
C LEU A 75 -5.11 -9.71 0.95
N GLN A 76 -4.10 -9.81 1.81
CA GLN A 76 -4.21 -9.39 3.22
C GLN A 76 -4.61 -7.92 3.37
N ALA A 77 -4.17 -7.05 2.44
CA ALA A 77 -4.54 -5.65 2.46
C ALA A 77 -6.02 -5.43 2.11
N ILE A 78 -6.59 -6.23 1.21
CA ILE A 78 -8.03 -6.25 0.91
C ILE A 78 -8.81 -6.59 2.18
N GLU A 79 -8.42 -7.65 2.90
CA GLU A 79 -9.06 -8.06 4.16
C GLU A 79 -8.93 -6.99 5.26
N LEU A 80 -7.89 -6.17 5.22
CA LEU A 80 -7.68 -5.03 6.12
C LEU A 80 -8.41 -3.75 5.67
N GLY A 81 -9.17 -3.80 4.59
CA GLY A 81 -10.00 -2.70 4.12
C GLY A 81 -9.29 -1.72 3.18
N ALA A 82 -8.33 -2.18 2.38
CA ALA A 82 -7.81 -1.39 1.26
C ALA A 82 -8.91 -1.11 0.23
N ASP A 83 -9.09 0.16 -0.15
CA ASP A 83 -10.05 0.55 -1.17
C ASP A 83 -9.55 0.21 -2.59
N ILE A 84 -8.24 0.22 -2.76
CA ILE A 84 -7.56 -0.02 -4.05
C ILE A 84 -6.30 -0.85 -3.77
N VAL A 85 -5.99 -1.77 -4.69
CA VAL A 85 -4.72 -2.49 -4.74
C VAL A 85 -3.98 -2.08 -6.00
N ASP A 86 -2.72 -1.64 -5.86
CA ASP A 86 -1.78 -1.47 -6.96
C ASP A 86 -1.18 -2.84 -7.30
N ILE A 87 -1.55 -3.38 -8.47
CA ILE A 87 -1.11 -4.66 -8.99
C ILE A 87 -0.38 -4.46 -10.31
N GLU A 88 0.82 -5.02 -10.40
CA GLU A 88 1.70 -4.87 -11.57
C GLU A 88 1.09 -5.59 -12.76
N LEU A 89 1.13 -4.98 -13.95
CA LEU A 89 0.55 -5.57 -15.16
C LEU A 89 1.19 -6.91 -15.53
N GLY A 90 2.47 -7.08 -15.18
CA GLY A 90 3.22 -8.33 -15.37
C GLY A 90 2.99 -9.40 -14.30
N SER A 91 2.17 -9.13 -13.27
CA SER A 91 1.92 -10.05 -12.16
C SER A 91 1.40 -11.38 -12.68
N ARG A 92 1.96 -12.49 -12.17
CA ARG A 92 1.54 -13.84 -12.52
C ARG A 92 0.77 -14.44 -11.36
N VAL A 93 -0.55 -14.56 -11.53
CA VAL A 93 -1.38 -15.27 -10.55
C VAL A 93 -1.24 -16.77 -10.83
N TYR A 94 -0.56 -17.49 -9.94
CA TYR A 94 -0.78 -18.93 -9.84
C TYR A 94 -2.13 -19.11 -9.14
N LEU A 95 -3.18 -19.40 -9.91
CA LEU A 95 -4.45 -19.83 -9.34
C LEU A 95 -4.16 -21.08 -8.50
N VAL A 96 -4.32 -20.94 -7.19
CA VAL A 96 -4.35 -22.06 -6.25
C VAL A 96 -5.76 -22.63 -6.22
#